data_AF-A0A8C9WSQ8-F1
#
_entry.id   AF-A0A8C9WSQ8-F1
#
_cell.length_a   1.000
_cell.length_b   1.000
_cell.length_c   1.000
_cell.angle_alpha   90.00
_cell.angle_beta   90.00
_cell.angle_gamma   90.00
#
_symmetry.space_group_name_H-M   'P 1'
#
loop_
_entity.id
_entity.type
_entity.pdbx_description
1 polymer ?
#
loop_
_entity_poly.entity_id
_entity_poly.type
_entity_poly.pdbx_seq_one_letter_code
_entity_poly.pdbx_strand_id
1 'polypeptide(L)'
;CCIQDAIALGQRWPSKDPLATAKINLSDIISSESMFEFRTFDPEGLVFYGDTQDGWFVLGLRGGVPEMQMTEGDAISYTWGGPRLNDGQWHKVEVRSEGSFVKLEVDGSLALMVGLNSLGAPGRSHLRGQMRLSLGAMLIEQEKLYHPLVLPMDGCLAKGNWLNQRNLWETDTKLDAKLCLGNIRRGSHFSGRGLVVFNTSGEKESYGDIKGLTGSLLNIQTRKGESLVTVISKEEVYTPYTHIDTDIHIDNDVVSVAPCNIFPLTQELVAHLGAEVHALPVDSSVETLTLMFSEQKVLVQYGPKSVHFDLKHPQDWRSQWTEGLFLTFGGVPDPSYQRGSDYLLGCVRRIKVQDRDVDLDRALYKDNSISSHSCPHLTANNLFIVMKIILEDL
;
A
#
# COMPACT_ATOMS: atom_id res chain seq x y z
N CYS A 1 3.71 12.69 16.33
CA CYS A 1 2.71 13.78 16.11
C CYS A 1 2.18 13.68 14.69
N CYS A 2 0.87 13.81 14.51
CA CYS A 2 0.21 13.84 13.20
C CYS A 2 0.03 15.29 12.73
N ILE A 3 -0.14 15.50 11.42
CA ILE A 3 -0.42 16.80 10.81
C ILE A 3 -1.93 16.97 10.69
N GLN A 4 -2.50 17.99 11.34
CA GLN A 4 -3.94 18.20 11.41
C GLN A 4 -4.53 18.79 10.12
N ASP A 5 -3.75 19.58 9.36
CA ASP A 5 -4.20 20.26 8.15
C ASP A 5 -3.74 19.57 6.85
N ALA A 6 -3.57 18.25 6.89
CA ALA A 6 -3.15 17.45 5.74
C ALA A 6 -4.10 16.27 5.49
N ILE A 7 -4.37 16.01 4.22
CA ILE A 7 -5.25 14.95 3.72
C ILE A 7 -4.38 13.76 3.32
N ALA A 8 -4.60 12.58 3.91
CA ALA A 8 -3.92 11.35 3.52
C ALA A 8 -4.67 10.68 2.36
N LEU A 9 -4.01 10.47 1.22
CA LEU A 9 -4.63 9.95 -0.02
C LEU A 9 -4.96 8.45 0.00
N GLY A 10 -4.52 7.71 1.01
CA GLY A 10 -4.56 6.25 1.03
C GLY A 10 -5.91 5.66 0.62
N GLN A 11 -5.87 4.60 -0.20
CA GLN A 11 -7.07 3.87 -0.62
C GLN A 11 -7.76 3.24 0.60
N ARG A 12 -9.10 3.27 0.58
CA ARG A 12 -9.93 2.53 1.53
C ARG A 12 -10.01 1.06 1.11
N TRP A 13 -10.01 0.17 2.08
CA TRP A 13 -10.22 -1.25 1.85
C TRP A 13 -11.47 -1.70 2.61
N PRO A 14 -12.33 -2.53 1.99
CA PRO A 14 -12.27 -3.03 0.61
C PRO A 14 -12.82 -2.04 -0.45
N SER A 15 -13.40 -0.91 -0.02
CA SER A 15 -14.06 0.04 -0.95
C SER A 15 -13.06 0.87 -1.76
N LYS A 16 -13.21 0.90 -3.09
CA LYS A 16 -12.45 1.78 -3.98
C LYS A 16 -13.01 3.22 -4.05
N ASP A 17 -13.84 3.62 -3.09
CA ASP A 17 -14.45 4.94 -3.08
C ASP A 17 -13.42 6.04 -2.80
N PRO A 18 -13.58 7.22 -3.41
CA PRO A 18 -12.74 8.38 -3.15
C PRO A 18 -12.86 8.86 -1.71
N LEU A 19 -11.77 9.44 -1.21
CA LEU A 19 -11.73 10.04 0.13
C LEU A 19 -12.59 11.31 0.21
N ALA A 20 -12.49 12.13 -0.84
CA ALA A 20 -13.19 13.39 -0.97
C ALA A 20 -13.58 13.57 -2.43
N THR A 21 -14.76 14.14 -2.65
CA THR A 21 -15.24 14.46 -4.00
C THR A 21 -15.74 15.90 -4.04
N ALA A 22 -15.75 16.47 -5.23
CA ALA A 22 -16.35 17.77 -5.46
C ALA A 22 -17.06 17.79 -6.80
N LYS A 23 -18.16 18.55 -6.89
CA LYS A 23 -18.90 18.79 -8.13
C LYS A 23 -19.00 20.29 -8.35
N ILE A 24 -18.57 20.74 -9.53
CA ILE A 24 -18.44 22.16 -9.86
C ILE A 24 -19.11 22.38 -11.20
N ASN A 25 -19.93 23.43 -11.32
CA ASN A 25 -20.39 23.84 -12.64
C ASN A 25 -19.26 24.57 -13.34
N LEU A 26 -18.97 24.19 -14.59
CA LEU A 26 -17.88 24.79 -15.36
C LEU A 26 -18.08 26.30 -15.57
N SER A 27 -19.33 26.79 -15.52
CA SER A 27 -19.67 28.22 -15.57
C SER A 27 -19.14 29.03 -14.38
N ASP A 28 -18.89 28.36 -13.26
CA ASP A 28 -18.53 29.00 -11.98
C ASP A 28 -17.00 29.02 -11.78
N ILE A 29 -16.25 28.39 -12.70
CA ILE A 29 -14.79 28.30 -12.68
C ILE A 29 -14.20 29.60 -13.25
N ILE A 30 -13.52 30.35 -12.38
CA ILE A 30 -12.85 31.61 -12.74
C ILE A 30 -11.35 31.37 -13.00
N SER A 31 -10.80 30.27 -12.50
CA SER A 31 -9.41 29.84 -12.71
C SER A 31 -9.35 28.33 -12.95
N SER A 32 -8.55 27.93 -13.93
CA SER A 32 -8.22 26.53 -14.23
C SER A 32 -7.03 26.00 -13.41
N GLU A 33 -6.56 26.77 -12.43
CA GLU A 33 -5.40 26.45 -11.62
C GLU A 33 -5.79 25.68 -10.35
N SER A 34 -5.12 24.57 -10.10
CA SER A 34 -5.16 23.84 -8.82
C SER A 34 -3.74 23.70 -8.29
N MET A 35 -3.51 24.07 -7.04
CA MET A 35 -2.22 23.99 -6.38
C MET A 35 -2.30 23.31 -5.03
N PHE A 36 -1.30 22.53 -4.67
CA PHE A 36 -1.22 21.85 -3.38
C PHE A 36 0.23 21.49 -3.06
N GLU A 37 0.52 21.25 -1.79
CA GLU A 37 1.76 20.61 -1.37
C GLU A 37 1.55 19.09 -1.30
N PHE A 38 2.48 18.32 -1.84
CA PHE A 38 2.43 16.86 -1.88
C PHE A 38 3.70 16.25 -1.30
N ARG A 39 3.54 15.16 -0.54
CA ARG A 39 4.66 14.41 0.06
C ARG A 39 4.36 12.92 0.07
N THR A 40 5.32 12.12 -0.38
CA THR A 40 5.21 10.65 -0.38
C THR A 40 6.58 9.96 -0.39
N PHE A 41 6.62 8.68 -0.03
CA PHE A 41 7.70 7.75 -0.42
C PHE A 41 7.25 6.73 -1.46
N ASP A 42 5.94 6.69 -1.73
CA ASP A 42 5.29 5.79 -2.66
C ASP A 42 5.75 6.06 -4.10
N PRO A 43 6.30 5.05 -4.81
CA PRO A 43 6.73 5.22 -6.18
C PRO A 43 5.57 5.26 -7.19
N GLU A 44 4.36 4.79 -6.86
CA GLU A 44 3.27 4.70 -7.83
C GLU A 44 1.93 5.08 -7.21
N GLY A 45 1.10 5.79 -7.96
CA GLY A 45 -0.33 5.90 -7.66
C GLY A 45 -0.97 7.25 -7.84
N LEU A 46 -2.27 7.30 -7.54
CA LEU A 46 -3.13 8.43 -7.91
C LEU A 46 -2.97 9.59 -6.93
N VAL A 47 -2.71 10.78 -7.46
CA VAL A 47 -2.62 12.02 -6.66
C VAL A 47 -3.89 12.85 -6.80
N PHE A 48 -4.35 13.06 -8.04
CA PHE A 48 -5.49 13.93 -8.32
C PHE A 48 -6.25 13.44 -9.56
N TYR A 49 -7.58 13.41 -9.46
CA TYR A 49 -8.49 13.04 -10.54
C TYR A 49 -9.50 14.14 -10.80
N GLY A 50 -9.84 14.34 -12.08
CA GLY A 50 -10.98 15.14 -12.48
C GLY A 50 -11.61 14.65 -13.78
N ASP A 51 -12.91 14.86 -13.94
CA ASP A 51 -13.59 14.60 -15.21
C ASP A 51 -14.69 15.61 -15.52
N THR A 52 -15.09 15.58 -16.78
CA THR A 52 -16.22 16.31 -17.36
C THR A 52 -17.01 15.35 -18.25
N GLN A 53 -18.02 15.87 -18.93
CA GLN A 53 -18.77 15.09 -19.92
C GLN A 53 -17.92 14.75 -21.16
N ASP A 54 -16.88 15.55 -21.44
CA ASP A 54 -16.07 15.44 -22.66
C ASP A 54 -14.76 14.68 -22.45
N GLY A 55 -14.42 14.29 -21.22
CA GLY A 55 -13.16 13.61 -20.92
C GLY A 55 -12.77 13.62 -19.45
N TRP A 56 -11.65 12.98 -19.15
CA TRP A 56 -11.10 12.81 -17.80
C TRP A 56 -9.61 13.16 -17.76
N PHE A 57 -9.11 13.46 -16.57
CA PHE A 57 -7.73 13.83 -16.26
C PHE A 57 -7.27 13.08 -15.00
N VAL A 58 -6.05 12.56 -15.05
CA VAL A 58 -5.38 11.87 -13.96
C VAL A 58 -3.98 12.42 -13.82
N LEU A 59 -3.63 12.82 -12.60
CA LEU A 59 -2.26 13.06 -12.17
C LEU A 59 -1.88 11.96 -11.17
N GLY A 60 -0.81 11.25 -11.46
CA GLY A 60 -0.25 10.22 -10.59
C GLY A 60 1.27 10.26 -10.57
N LEU A 61 1.86 9.27 -9.89
CA LEU A 61 3.28 8.97 -9.98
C LEU A 61 3.50 7.62 -10.65
N ARG A 62 4.60 7.50 -11.40
CA ARG A 62 5.16 6.23 -11.84
C ARG A 62 6.65 6.19 -11.59
N GLY A 63 7.10 5.19 -10.83
CA GLY A 63 8.49 5.11 -10.40
C GLY A 63 8.97 6.37 -9.69
N GLY A 64 8.07 7.10 -9.01
CA GLY A 64 8.33 8.35 -8.30
C GLY A 64 8.27 9.62 -9.16
N VAL A 65 8.06 9.50 -10.47
CA VAL A 65 8.02 10.63 -11.42
C VAL A 65 6.57 10.98 -11.74
N PRO A 66 6.19 12.27 -11.84
CA PRO A 66 4.85 12.68 -12.25
C PRO A 66 4.43 12.11 -13.59
N GLU A 67 3.18 11.66 -13.67
CA GLU A 67 2.52 11.15 -14.86
C GLU A 67 1.16 11.84 -15.01
N MET A 68 0.85 12.32 -16.22
CA MET A 68 -0.45 12.84 -16.59
C MET A 68 -1.08 12.00 -17.69
N GLN A 69 -2.31 11.56 -17.47
CA GLN A 69 -3.15 10.92 -18.46
C GLN A 69 -4.44 11.71 -18.60
N MET A 70 -4.88 11.97 -19.81
CA MET A 70 -6.16 12.64 -20.04
C MET A 70 -6.82 12.25 -21.33
N THR A 71 -8.12 12.49 -21.40
CA THR A 71 -8.93 12.35 -22.60
C THR A 71 -9.64 13.64 -22.94
N GLU A 72 -9.80 13.88 -24.23
CA GLU A 72 -10.62 14.94 -24.80
C GLU A 72 -11.36 14.36 -26.01
N GLY A 73 -12.64 14.05 -25.84
CA GLY A 73 -13.39 13.23 -26.79
C GLY A 73 -12.73 11.86 -26.97
N ASP A 74 -12.41 11.52 -28.22
CA ASP A 74 -11.74 10.25 -28.56
C ASP A 74 -10.20 10.33 -28.48
N ALA A 75 -9.64 11.52 -28.24
CA ALA A 75 -8.20 11.70 -28.15
C ALA A 75 -7.70 11.37 -26.74
N ILE A 76 -6.64 10.56 -26.68
CA ILE A 76 -5.94 10.22 -25.45
C ILE A 76 -4.58 10.93 -25.47
N SER A 77 -4.23 11.58 -24.36
CA SER A 77 -2.90 12.13 -24.11
C SER A 77 -2.27 11.47 -22.88
N TYR A 78 -1.02 11.07 -23.02
CA TYR A 78 -0.23 10.43 -21.98
C TYR A 78 1.17 11.05 -21.97
N THR A 79 1.62 11.52 -20.80
CA THR A 79 2.98 12.04 -20.63
C THR A 79 3.48 11.83 -19.20
N TRP A 80 4.79 11.71 -19.01
CA TRP A 80 5.41 11.57 -17.70
C TRP A 80 6.81 12.19 -17.74
N GLY A 81 7.30 12.65 -16.58
CA GLY A 81 8.52 13.45 -16.52
C GLY A 81 8.54 14.48 -15.38
N GLY A 82 9.62 15.26 -15.33
CA GLY A 82 9.90 16.15 -14.20
C GLY A 82 10.72 15.48 -13.09
N PRO A 83 10.88 16.14 -11.93
CA PRO A 83 11.64 15.61 -10.81
C PRO A 83 10.91 14.45 -10.11
N ARG A 84 11.66 13.62 -9.37
CA ARG A 84 11.07 12.58 -8.52
C ARG A 84 10.47 13.22 -7.27
N LEU A 85 9.21 12.87 -6.94
CA LEU A 85 8.48 13.41 -5.78
C LEU A 85 8.41 12.44 -4.60
N ASN A 86 8.93 11.22 -4.75
CA ASN A 86 8.83 10.16 -3.75
C ASN A 86 10.05 10.11 -2.81
N ASP A 87 10.54 11.28 -2.38
CA ASP A 87 11.73 11.45 -1.54
C ASP A 87 11.40 11.73 -0.06
N GLY A 88 10.11 11.79 0.28
CA GLY A 88 9.61 12.08 1.62
C GLY A 88 9.62 13.56 2.00
N GLN A 89 9.95 14.46 1.08
CA GLN A 89 9.85 15.92 1.27
C GLN A 89 8.53 16.45 0.70
N TRP A 90 8.17 17.65 1.16
CA TRP A 90 7.02 18.38 0.61
C TRP A 90 7.44 19.10 -0.67
N HIS A 91 6.69 18.87 -1.75
CA HIS A 91 6.84 19.56 -3.03
C HIS A 91 5.59 20.37 -3.34
N LYS A 92 5.75 21.59 -3.87
CA LYS A 92 4.63 22.37 -4.39
C LYS A 92 4.28 21.86 -5.79
N VAL A 93 3.04 21.44 -5.99
CA VAL A 93 2.51 20.97 -7.26
C VAL A 93 1.42 21.93 -7.74
N GLU A 94 1.49 22.32 -9.00
CA GLU A 94 0.53 23.23 -9.63
C GLU A 94 0.11 22.68 -10.99
N VAL A 95 -1.20 22.50 -11.18
CA VAL A 95 -1.81 22.07 -12.43
C VAL A 95 -2.66 23.22 -12.95
N ARG A 96 -2.42 23.67 -14.19
CA ARG A 96 -3.22 24.73 -14.80
C ARG A 96 -3.47 24.50 -16.27
N SER A 97 -4.66 24.88 -16.73
CA SER A 97 -4.96 24.97 -18.17
C SER A 97 -4.65 26.38 -18.67
N GLU A 98 -3.76 26.49 -19.65
CA GLU A 98 -3.28 27.75 -20.20
C GLU A 98 -3.29 27.68 -21.74
N GLY A 99 -4.23 28.40 -22.36
CA GLY A 99 -4.45 28.33 -23.79
C GLY A 99 -4.90 26.93 -24.21
N SER A 100 -4.18 26.32 -25.16
CA SER A 100 -4.42 24.95 -25.63
C SER A 100 -3.55 23.92 -24.91
N PHE A 101 -3.06 24.22 -23.70
CA PHE A 101 -2.15 23.33 -22.97
C PHE A 101 -2.58 23.14 -21.53
N VAL A 102 -2.44 21.91 -21.03
CA VAL A 102 -2.43 21.63 -19.59
C VAL A 102 -0.98 21.54 -19.15
N LYS A 103 -0.61 22.36 -18.17
CA LYS A 103 0.75 22.45 -17.62
C LYS A 103 0.77 21.91 -16.19
N LEU A 104 1.82 21.15 -15.89
CA LEU A 104 2.19 20.75 -14.54
C LEU A 104 3.50 21.44 -14.17
N GLU A 105 3.49 22.19 -13.08
CA GLU A 105 4.70 22.75 -12.47
C GLU A 105 4.96 22.08 -11.12
N VAL A 106 6.23 21.80 -10.85
CA VAL A 106 6.71 21.30 -9.57
C VAL A 106 7.79 22.24 -9.05
N ASP A 107 7.61 22.72 -7.82
CA ASP A 107 8.53 23.64 -7.15
C ASP A 107 8.89 24.88 -8.01
N GLY A 108 7.90 25.37 -8.77
CA GLY A 108 8.04 26.53 -9.67
C GLY A 108 8.74 26.24 -10.99
N SER A 109 9.05 24.97 -11.30
CA SER A 109 9.61 24.54 -12.58
C SER A 109 8.60 23.73 -13.38
N LEU A 110 8.47 24.03 -14.68
CA LEU A 110 7.61 23.26 -15.57
C LEU A 110 8.10 21.81 -15.66
N ALA A 111 7.26 20.87 -15.23
CA ALA A 111 7.53 19.43 -15.25
C ALA A 111 6.94 18.78 -16.51
N LEU A 112 5.67 19.10 -16.83
CA LEU A 112 4.97 18.51 -17.98
C LEU A 112 4.10 19.56 -18.68
N MET A 113 3.91 19.35 -19.98
CA MET A 113 2.98 20.13 -20.81
C MET A 113 2.31 19.19 -21.81
N VAL A 114 0.99 19.20 -21.84
CA VAL A 114 0.18 18.41 -22.78
C VAL A 114 -0.64 19.37 -23.63
N GLY A 115 -0.56 19.22 -24.95
CA GLY A 115 -1.41 19.95 -25.88
C GLY A 115 -2.81 19.33 -25.92
N LEU A 116 -3.83 20.17 -25.82
CA LEU A 116 -5.22 19.82 -26.09
C LEU A 116 -5.39 19.77 -27.61
N ASN A 117 -5.71 18.60 -28.15
CA ASN A 117 -5.88 18.39 -29.59
C ASN A 117 -7.22 18.97 -30.05
N SER A 118 -7.31 20.30 -30.09
CA SER A 118 -8.33 20.98 -30.88
C SER A 118 -7.92 20.94 -32.35
N LEU A 119 -8.03 19.76 -32.97
CA LEU A 119 -8.04 19.63 -34.43
C LEU A 119 -9.27 20.38 -34.98
N GLY A 120 -9.16 21.69 -35.12
CA GLY A 120 -9.97 22.49 -36.05
C GLY A 120 -11.38 22.92 -35.60
N ALA A 121 -11.58 23.43 -34.39
CA ALA A 121 -12.83 24.15 -34.07
C ALA A 121 -12.58 25.47 -33.32
N PRO A 122 -12.58 26.63 -34.01
CA PRO A 122 -12.65 27.92 -33.34
C PRO A 122 -14.08 28.07 -32.76
N GLY A 123 -14.20 28.17 -31.44
CA GLY A 123 -15.42 28.68 -30.80
C GLY A 123 -16.35 27.68 -30.11
N ARG A 124 -15.83 26.63 -29.46
CA ARG A 124 -16.64 25.95 -28.42
C ARG A 124 -16.45 26.65 -27.07
N SER A 125 -17.53 27.21 -26.56
CA SER A 125 -17.67 27.64 -25.18
C SER A 125 -17.70 26.40 -24.27
N HIS A 126 -16.53 25.84 -23.97
CA HIS A 126 -16.35 24.62 -23.16
C HIS A 126 -16.70 24.79 -21.66
N LEU A 127 -17.33 25.90 -21.25
CA LEU A 127 -17.72 26.16 -19.87
C LEU A 127 -19.20 25.84 -19.59
N ARG A 128 -19.75 24.81 -20.24
CA ARG A 128 -21.08 24.28 -19.94
C ARG A 128 -20.97 22.82 -19.56
N GLY A 129 -21.57 22.47 -18.43
CA GLY A 129 -21.51 21.13 -17.87
C GLY A 129 -21.02 21.15 -16.43
N GLN A 130 -20.84 19.96 -15.89
CA GLN A 130 -20.36 19.74 -14.53
C GLN A 130 -18.99 19.05 -14.61
N MET A 131 -18.05 19.56 -13.83
CA MET A 131 -16.79 18.91 -13.53
C MET A 131 -16.92 18.16 -12.22
N ARG A 132 -16.35 16.96 -12.14
CA ARG A 132 -16.18 16.23 -10.89
C ARG A 132 -14.71 16.12 -10.58
N LEU A 133 -14.34 16.33 -9.32
CA LEU A 133 -12.99 16.12 -8.83
C LEU A 133 -13.01 15.06 -7.73
N SER A 134 -11.93 14.31 -7.60
CA SER A 134 -11.75 13.39 -6.49
C SER A 134 -10.30 13.26 -6.04
N LEU A 135 -10.16 12.91 -4.76
CA LEU A 135 -8.89 12.58 -4.11
C LEU A 135 -8.95 11.13 -3.60
N GLY A 136 -7.85 10.39 -3.77
CA GLY A 136 -7.67 9.02 -3.27
C GLY A 136 -8.33 7.91 -4.10
N ALA A 137 -9.20 8.23 -5.06
CA ALA A 137 -9.70 7.29 -6.06
C ALA A 137 -10.18 8.00 -7.34
N MET A 138 -10.37 7.24 -8.41
CA MET A 138 -10.96 7.71 -9.67
C MET A 138 -12.48 7.50 -9.66
N LEU A 139 -13.22 8.33 -10.42
CA LEU A 139 -14.68 8.22 -10.57
C LEU A 139 -15.11 7.45 -11.83
N ILE A 140 -14.15 6.80 -12.49
CA ILE A 140 -14.34 5.96 -13.67
C ILE A 140 -13.59 4.63 -13.48
N GLU A 141 -13.92 3.67 -14.32
CA GLU A 141 -13.22 2.38 -14.45
C GLU A 141 -11.72 2.59 -14.76
N GLN A 142 -10.86 1.90 -14.01
CA GLN A 142 -9.40 1.99 -14.10
C GLN A 142 -8.89 1.46 -15.45
N GLU A 143 -9.63 0.54 -16.07
CA GLU A 143 -9.38 -0.04 -17.39
C GLU A 143 -9.42 1.00 -18.52
N LYS A 144 -9.99 2.19 -18.25
CA LYS A 144 -9.98 3.32 -19.19
C LYS A 144 -8.64 4.06 -19.23
N LEU A 145 -7.76 3.87 -18.24
CA LEU A 145 -6.41 4.43 -18.27
C LEU A 145 -5.65 3.86 -19.47
N TYR A 146 -4.96 4.74 -20.21
CA TYR A 146 -4.15 4.31 -21.34
C TYR A 146 -2.98 3.43 -20.88
N HIS A 147 -2.32 3.86 -19.81
CA HIS A 147 -1.33 3.06 -19.12
C HIS A 147 -1.86 2.70 -17.73
N PRO A 148 -2.08 1.42 -17.40
CA PRO A 148 -2.55 1.02 -16.08
C PRO A 148 -1.66 1.58 -14.96
N LEU A 149 -2.27 1.97 -13.85
CA LEU A 149 -1.62 2.55 -12.68
C LEU A 149 -2.10 1.85 -11.41
N VAL A 150 -1.21 1.50 -10.49
CA VAL A 150 -1.61 1.08 -9.13
C VAL A 150 -2.23 2.28 -8.41
N LEU A 151 -3.55 2.30 -8.19
CA LEU A 151 -4.24 3.51 -7.74
C LEU A 151 -3.97 3.96 -6.29
N PRO A 152 -3.85 3.07 -5.28
CA PRO A 152 -3.54 3.51 -3.93
C PRO A 152 -2.32 4.43 -3.88
N MET A 153 -2.38 5.44 -3.03
CA MET A 153 -1.26 6.37 -2.83
C MET A 153 -1.04 6.57 -1.33
N ASP A 154 0.06 6.07 -0.80
CA ASP A 154 0.52 6.38 0.57
C ASP A 154 1.20 7.76 0.62
N GLY A 155 0.42 8.78 0.26
CA GLY A 155 0.85 10.18 0.16
C GLY A 155 -0.03 11.14 0.94
N CYS A 156 0.50 12.34 1.15
CA CYS A 156 -0.16 13.41 1.89
C CYS A 156 -0.28 14.67 1.06
N LEU A 157 -1.43 15.34 1.15
CA LEU A 157 -1.70 16.63 0.56
C LEU A 157 -1.88 17.70 1.64
N ALA A 158 -1.32 18.88 1.44
CA ALA A 158 -1.49 20.03 2.33
C ALA A 158 -1.67 21.32 1.53
N LYS A 159 -2.19 22.37 2.19
CA LYS A 159 -2.34 23.72 1.64
C LYS A 159 -3.00 23.76 0.24
N GLY A 160 -3.98 22.88 0.02
CA GLY A 160 -4.65 22.77 -1.27
C GLY A 160 -5.53 23.98 -1.58
N ASN A 161 -5.38 24.54 -2.77
CA ASN A 161 -6.28 25.51 -3.38
C ASN A 161 -6.70 24.96 -4.74
N TRP A 162 -7.99 24.71 -4.91
CA TRP A 162 -8.53 23.94 -6.02
C TRP A 162 -9.46 24.83 -6.84
N LEU A 163 -9.01 25.24 -8.04
CA LEU A 163 -9.78 26.08 -8.96
C LEU A 163 -10.23 27.42 -8.36
N ASN A 164 -9.49 27.91 -7.35
CA ASN A 164 -9.82 29.08 -6.54
C ASN A 164 -11.21 29.01 -5.85
N GLN A 165 -11.72 27.79 -5.62
CA GLN A 165 -12.99 27.55 -4.94
C GLN A 165 -12.77 27.35 -3.43
N ARG A 166 -13.69 27.90 -2.63
CA ARG A 166 -13.68 27.71 -1.16
C ARG A 166 -14.56 26.53 -0.78
N ASN A 167 -14.15 25.78 0.25
CA ASN A 167 -14.92 24.66 0.83
C ASN A 167 -15.38 23.63 -0.22
N LEU A 168 -14.48 23.31 -1.14
CA LEU A 168 -14.81 22.54 -2.32
C LEU A 168 -15.18 21.07 -2.03
N TRP A 169 -14.57 20.50 -1.01
CA TRP A 169 -14.60 19.06 -0.77
C TRP A 169 -15.82 18.63 0.05
N GLU A 170 -16.65 17.78 -0.56
CA GLU A 170 -17.59 16.94 0.18
C GLU A 170 -16.80 15.77 0.74
N THR A 171 -16.49 15.85 2.04
CA THR A 171 -15.85 14.76 2.79
C THR A 171 -16.93 13.89 3.40
N ASP A 172 -16.81 12.58 3.24
CA ASP A 172 -17.67 11.64 3.96
C ASP A 172 -17.40 11.77 5.47
N THR A 173 -18.41 12.18 6.26
CA THR A 173 -18.27 12.51 7.68
C THR A 173 -18.23 11.28 8.60
N LYS A 174 -18.31 10.06 8.04
CA LYS A 174 -18.33 8.80 8.80
C LYS A 174 -16.92 8.21 9.09
N LEU A 175 -15.85 8.97 8.88
CA LEU A 175 -14.49 8.42 8.80
C LEU A 175 -13.68 8.39 10.12
N ASP A 176 -13.06 7.24 10.36
CA ASP A 176 -11.74 7.15 11.00
C ASP A 176 -10.67 7.63 9.99
N ALA A 177 -10.56 8.95 9.79
CA ALA A 177 -9.65 9.51 8.80
C ALA A 177 -8.20 9.15 9.13
N LYS A 178 -7.52 8.41 8.24
CA LYS A 178 -6.07 8.19 8.33
C LYS A 178 -5.39 9.56 8.32
N LEU A 179 -4.60 9.83 9.36
CA LEU A 179 -3.90 11.10 9.49
C LEU A 179 -2.50 11.01 8.88
N CYS A 180 -2.06 12.11 8.28
CA CYS A 180 -0.69 12.26 7.82
C CYS A 180 0.28 12.29 9.01
N LEU A 181 1.29 11.41 8.96
CA LEU A 181 2.35 11.36 9.96
C LEU A 181 3.27 12.60 9.82
N GLY A 182 3.69 13.20 10.95
CA GLY A 182 4.53 14.40 10.94
C GLY A 182 5.91 14.16 10.31
N ASN A 183 6.72 13.30 10.94
CA ASN A 183 8.03 12.90 10.44
C ASN A 183 7.97 11.46 9.92
N ILE A 184 8.28 11.29 8.64
CA ILE A 184 8.22 10.01 7.95
C ILE A 184 9.61 9.56 7.48
N ARG A 185 9.77 8.26 7.31
CA ARG A 185 10.90 7.59 6.64
C ARG A 185 10.39 6.43 5.81
N ARG A 186 11.20 5.95 4.87
CA ARG A 186 10.89 4.76 4.05
C ARG A 186 10.66 3.52 4.91
N GLY A 187 9.55 2.84 4.64
CA GLY A 187 9.16 1.56 5.23
C GLY A 187 7.64 1.47 5.37
N SER A 188 7.13 0.27 5.61
CA SER A 188 5.71 0.02 5.83
C SER A 188 5.40 0.06 7.33
N HIS A 189 4.40 0.83 7.73
CA HIS A 189 4.00 0.97 9.13
C HIS A 189 2.74 0.17 9.43
N PHE A 190 2.81 -0.65 10.47
CA PHE A 190 1.70 -1.41 11.01
C PHE A 190 1.34 -0.86 12.38
N SER A 191 0.06 -0.52 12.58
CA SER A 191 -0.40 0.16 13.80
C SER A 191 -0.81 -0.78 14.94
N GLY A 192 -0.68 -2.09 14.77
CA GLY A 192 -1.17 -3.08 15.73
C GLY A 192 -2.68 -3.32 15.67
N ARG A 193 -3.35 -3.01 14.55
CA ARG A 193 -4.81 -3.13 14.41
C ARG A 193 -5.30 -4.02 13.27
N GLY A 194 -4.42 -4.43 12.36
CA GLY A 194 -4.83 -5.23 11.21
C GLY A 194 -3.67 -5.83 10.44
N LEU A 195 -4.00 -6.45 9.31
CA LEU A 195 -3.10 -7.23 8.49
C LEU A 195 -3.23 -6.87 7.00
N VAL A 196 -2.29 -7.36 6.19
CA VAL A 196 -2.33 -7.35 4.72
C VAL A 196 -2.42 -8.78 4.22
N VAL A 197 -3.19 -9.02 3.16
CA VAL A 197 -3.36 -10.33 2.50
C VAL A 197 -3.00 -10.21 1.03
N PHE A 198 -2.23 -11.16 0.53
CA PHE A 198 -1.92 -11.34 -0.89
C PHE A 198 -2.36 -12.72 -1.35
N ASN A 199 -2.66 -12.85 -2.64
CA ASN A 199 -2.87 -14.15 -3.27
C ASN A 199 -1.79 -14.37 -4.34
N THR A 200 -1.05 -15.48 -4.22
CA THR A 200 0.08 -15.75 -5.13
C THR A 200 -0.32 -16.11 -6.56
N SER A 201 -1.57 -16.54 -6.80
CA SER A 201 -2.03 -16.90 -8.15
C SER A 201 -2.45 -15.69 -9.01
N GLY A 202 -2.86 -14.59 -8.36
CA GLY A 202 -3.37 -13.38 -9.02
C GLY A 202 -2.30 -12.41 -9.55
N GLU A 203 -1.03 -12.59 -9.15
CA GLU A 203 0.05 -11.62 -9.38
C GLU A 203 1.25 -12.24 -10.15
N LYS A 204 0.99 -12.95 -11.24
CA LYS A 204 2.03 -13.61 -12.07
C LYS A 204 3.13 -12.63 -12.55
N GLU A 205 2.79 -11.38 -12.83
CA GLU A 205 3.76 -10.36 -13.25
C GLU A 205 4.58 -9.79 -12.09
N SER A 206 3.97 -9.67 -10.90
CA SER A 206 4.56 -9.07 -9.70
C SER A 206 5.58 -10.00 -9.04
N TYR A 207 5.23 -11.28 -8.86
CA TYR A 207 6.10 -12.27 -8.20
C TYR A 207 6.97 -13.08 -9.18
N GLY A 208 6.63 -13.08 -10.49
CA GLY A 208 7.42 -13.70 -11.56
C GLY A 208 7.08 -15.17 -11.82
N ASP A 209 7.55 -15.70 -12.96
CA ASP A 209 7.47 -17.12 -13.29
C ASP A 209 8.52 -17.90 -12.50
N ILE A 210 8.05 -18.78 -11.62
CA ILE A 210 8.87 -19.36 -10.55
C ILE A 210 9.58 -20.61 -11.04
N LYS A 211 10.79 -20.43 -11.59
CA LYS A 211 11.69 -21.53 -11.90
C LYS A 211 12.57 -21.86 -10.69
N GLY A 212 12.04 -22.70 -9.78
CA GLY A 212 12.81 -23.33 -8.71
C GLY A 212 12.62 -22.69 -7.34
N LEU A 213 11.63 -23.15 -6.59
CA LEU A 213 11.32 -22.72 -5.21
C LEU A 213 12.29 -23.30 -4.16
N THR A 214 13.52 -23.64 -4.55
CA THR A 214 14.55 -24.14 -3.66
C THR A 214 15.41 -22.97 -3.16
N GLY A 215 15.17 -22.50 -1.92
CA GLY A 215 15.99 -21.44 -1.32
C GLY A 215 15.23 -20.47 -0.39
N SER A 216 15.70 -19.23 -0.32
CA SER A 216 15.07 -18.16 0.46
C SER A 216 13.77 -17.71 -0.19
N LEU A 217 12.64 -18.03 0.43
CA LEU A 217 11.32 -17.62 -0.05
C LEU A 217 11.00 -16.21 0.40
N LEU A 218 11.23 -15.92 1.69
CA LEU A 218 10.82 -14.68 2.32
C LEU A 218 12.02 -14.06 3.04
N ASN A 219 12.32 -12.81 2.72
CA ASN A 219 13.33 -12.02 3.41
C ASN A 219 12.69 -10.72 3.89
N ILE A 220 12.69 -10.51 5.20
CA ILE A 220 12.14 -9.31 5.82
C ILE A 220 13.30 -8.54 6.43
N GLN A 221 13.39 -7.28 6.05
CA GLN A 221 14.38 -6.36 6.56
C GLN A 221 13.68 -5.32 7.43
N THR A 222 14.25 -5.05 8.59
CA THR A 222 13.87 -3.95 9.49
C THR A 222 15.06 -3.03 9.71
N ARG A 223 14.97 -2.14 10.69
CA ARG A 223 16.10 -1.34 11.16
C ARG A 223 16.39 -1.70 12.60
N LYS A 224 17.61 -1.40 13.05
CA LYS A 224 18.03 -1.55 14.43
C LYS A 224 17.00 -0.96 15.41
N GLY A 225 16.47 -1.81 16.28
CA GLY A 225 15.46 -1.43 17.28
C GLY A 225 14.01 -1.36 16.78
N GLU A 226 13.70 -1.86 15.57
CA GLU A 226 12.33 -1.95 15.03
C GLU A 226 11.83 -3.40 14.98
N SER A 227 10.53 -3.56 15.27
CA SER A 227 9.85 -4.85 15.35
C SER A 227 9.75 -5.57 13.99
N LEU A 228 10.01 -6.88 13.99
CA LEU A 228 9.93 -7.80 12.84
C LEU A 228 8.70 -8.69 12.97
N VAL A 229 7.77 -8.73 11.99
CA VAL A 229 6.80 -9.83 11.84
C VAL A 229 6.26 -9.97 10.40
N THR A 230 6.07 -11.20 9.92
CA THR A 230 5.19 -11.57 8.78
C THR A 230 4.65 -13.00 8.94
N VAL A 231 3.48 -13.28 8.36
CA VAL A 231 2.75 -14.56 8.30
C VAL A 231 2.78 -15.13 6.86
N ILE A 232 2.68 -16.45 6.72
CA ILE A 232 2.32 -17.13 5.46
C ILE A 232 1.16 -18.04 5.85
N SER A 233 0.05 -18.06 5.10
CA SER A 233 -1.13 -18.89 5.37
C SER A 233 -1.64 -19.58 4.09
N LYS A 234 -2.29 -20.74 4.22
CA LYS A 234 -2.88 -21.49 3.10
C LYS A 234 -4.42 -21.45 3.09
N GLU A 235 -5.07 -21.13 4.20
CA GLU A 235 -6.54 -21.04 4.28
C GLU A 235 -7.13 -19.82 3.55
N GLU A 236 -8.38 -19.97 3.08
CA GLU A 236 -9.21 -18.87 2.57
C GLU A 236 -9.33 -17.78 3.65
N VAL A 237 -8.73 -16.62 3.40
CA VAL A 237 -8.87 -15.47 4.29
C VAL A 237 -10.24 -14.85 4.10
N TYR A 238 -11.20 -15.19 4.96
CA TYR A 238 -12.47 -14.49 5.06
C TYR A 238 -12.22 -13.06 5.56
N THR A 239 -12.32 -12.10 4.65
CA THR A 239 -12.27 -10.68 5.02
C THR A 239 -13.51 -10.34 5.87
N PRO A 240 -13.41 -9.49 6.90
CA PRO A 240 -14.53 -9.14 7.78
C PRO A 240 -15.68 -8.39 7.08
N TYR A 241 -15.63 -8.22 5.75
CA TYR A 241 -16.63 -7.54 4.93
C TYR A 241 -17.33 -8.44 3.90
N THR A 242 -16.97 -9.72 3.82
CA THR A 242 -17.73 -10.71 3.05
C THR A 242 -18.62 -11.50 4.00
N HIS A 243 -19.91 -11.15 4.02
CA HIS A 243 -20.95 -11.94 4.67
C HIS A 243 -20.95 -13.39 4.14
N ILE A 244 -20.31 -14.32 4.83
CA ILE A 244 -20.66 -15.74 4.81
C ILE A 244 -20.44 -16.28 6.23
N ASP A 245 -21.55 -16.77 6.78
CA ASP A 245 -21.68 -17.42 8.08
C ASP A 245 -21.28 -18.89 7.87
N THR A 246 -20.06 -19.28 8.24
CA THR A 246 -19.64 -20.68 8.33
C THR A 246 -18.58 -20.84 9.41
N ASP A 247 -18.90 -21.66 10.42
CA ASP A 247 -17.97 -22.17 11.42
C ASP A 247 -16.73 -22.79 10.74
N ILE A 248 -15.53 -22.27 11.03
CA ILE A 248 -14.26 -22.85 10.57
C ILE A 248 -13.61 -23.60 11.74
N HIS A 249 -13.34 -24.89 11.50
CA HIS A 249 -12.66 -25.80 12.40
C HIS A 249 -11.17 -25.81 12.01
N ILE A 250 -10.34 -25.16 12.81
CA ILE A 250 -8.90 -25.06 12.60
C ILE A 250 -8.26 -26.35 13.15
N ASP A 251 -7.82 -27.24 12.26
CA ASP A 251 -7.11 -28.48 12.63
C ASP A 251 -5.60 -28.37 12.37
N ASN A 252 -4.84 -29.13 13.16
CA ASN A 252 -3.48 -28.78 13.57
C ASN A 252 -2.38 -28.98 12.50
N ASP A 253 -1.77 -27.89 12.00
CA ASP A 253 -0.31 -27.73 11.84
C ASP A 253 0.05 -26.23 11.55
N VAL A 254 0.60 -25.51 12.55
CA VAL A 254 0.73 -24.04 12.55
C VAL A 254 2.15 -23.59 12.86
N VAL A 255 2.80 -22.81 12.00
CA VAL A 255 4.16 -22.27 12.26
C VAL A 255 4.17 -20.97 13.08
N SER A 256 3.51 -20.87 14.24
CA SER A 256 3.41 -19.59 14.97
C SER A 256 4.78 -19.01 15.44
N VAL A 257 4.95 -17.76 15.89
CA VAL A 257 6.25 -17.21 16.32
C VAL A 257 6.12 -16.07 17.38
N ALA A 258 5.63 -16.32 18.60
CA ALA A 258 5.18 -15.25 19.53
C ALA A 258 6.24 -14.82 20.60
N PRO A 259 6.05 -13.72 21.36
CA PRO A 259 6.87 -13.41 22.51
C PRO A 259 6.18 -13.93 23.78
N CYS A 260 6.93 -14.47 24.73
CA CYS A 260 6.43 -14.68 26.09
C CYS A 260 6.61 -13.39 26.91
N ASN A 261 5.54 -12.81 27.46
CA ASN A 261 5.64 -11.82 28.56
C ASN A 261 5.53 -12.59 29.89
N ILE A 262 6.38 -12.36 30.91
CA ILE A 262 6.24 -11.31 31.93
C ILE A 262 7.60 -11.18 32.72
N PHE A 263 8.25 -10.01 32.64
CA PHE A 263 9.41 -9.50 33.44
C PHE A 263 10.83 -10.13 33.26
N PRO A 264 11.90 -9.33 33.47
CA PRO A 264 12.73 -8.69 32.44
C PRO A 264 13.93 -9.54 31.94
N LEU A 265 14.41 -9.21 30.72
CA LEU A 265 15.78 -9.35 30.17
C LEU A 265 16.07 -10.27 28.99
N THR A 266 15.14 -11.07 28.47
CA THR A 266 15.37 -11.76 27.18
C THR A 266 14.14 -11.71 26.29
N GLN A 267 14.21 -10.92 25.22
CA GLN A 267 13.26 -11.01 24.12
C GLN A 267 13.67 -12.22 23.27
N GLU A 268 12.74 -13.14 23.06
CA GLU A 268 12.95 -14.31 22.21
C GLU A 268 11.95 -14.25 21.04
N LEU A 269 12.46 -14.59 19.85
CA LEU A 269 11.68 -14.91 18.67
C LEU A 269 11.37 -16.40 18.78
N VAL A 270 10.24 -16.72 19.39
CA VAL A 270 9.75 -18.11 19.41
C VAL A 270 9.29 -18.44 18.01
N ALA A 271 9.56 -19.59 17.41
CA ALA A 271 8.94 -20.07 16.17
C ALA A 271 8.30 -21.43 16.43
N HIS A 272 7.23 -21.77 15.74
CA HIS A 272 6.46 -22.98 15.94
C HIS A 272 6.29 -23.68 14.58
N LEU A 273 5.84 -24.93 14.55
CA LEU A 273 5.29 -25.70 13.41
C LEU A 273 4.40 -26.79 14.00
N GLY A 274 3.08 -26.64 13.89
CA GLY A 274 2.15 -27.48 14.64
C GLY A 274 2.40 -27.37 16.13
N ALA A 275 2.70 -28.49 16.77
CA ALA A 275 3.07 -28.56 18.18
C ALA A 275 4.57 -28.33 18.45
N GLU A 276 5.42 -28.35 17.42
CA GLU A 276 6.86 -28.11 17.57
C GLU A 276 7.11 -26.62 17.83
N VAL A 277 8.00 -26.29 18.77
CA VAL A 277 8.32 -24.91 19.16
C VAL A 277 9.82 -24.76 19.39
N HIS A 278 10.42 -23.76 18.78
CA HIS A 278 11.80 -23.33 18.95
C HIS A 278 11.86 -21.88 19.41
N ALA A 279 12.95 -21.45 20.06
CA ALA A 279 13.14 -20.04 20.43
C ALA A 279 14.51 -19.54 20.01
N LEU A 280 14.54 -18.35 19.42
CA LEU A 280 15.74 -17.64 18.98
C LEU A 280 15.92 -16.38 19.81
N PRO A 281 17.07 -16.17 20.48
CA PRO A 281 17.27 -14.95 21.26
C PRO A 281 17.33 -13.74 20.33
N VAL A 282 16.46 -12.76 20.56
CA VAL A 282 16.37 -11.52 19.79
C VAL A 282 17.61 -10.68 20.08
N ASP A 283 18.23 -10.22 19.01
CA ASP A 283 19.34 -9.29 19.05
C ASP A 283 18.88 -8.03 18.33
N SER A 284 18.69 -6.95 19.08
CA SER A 284 18.25 -5.66 18.54
C SER A 284 19.15 -5.10 17.42
N SER A 285 20.38 -5.62 17.27
CA SER A 285 21.29 -5.28 16.18
C SER A 285 21.03 -6.05 14.88
N VAL A 286 20.25 -7.13 14.93
CA VAL A 286 19.86 -7.92 13.76
C VAL A 286 18.65 -7.27 13.09
N GLU A 287 18.78 -7.05 11.79
CA GLU A 287 17.78 -6.37 10.96
C GLU A 287 17.09 -7.30 9.97
N THR A 288 17.43 -8.59 9.95
CA THR A 288 16.99 -9.49 8.89
C THR A 288 16.45 -10.80 9.42
N LEU A 289 15.22 -11.13 9.00
CA LEU A 289 14.58 -12.41 9.18
C LEU A 289 14.42 -13.06 7.80
N THR A 290 14.88 -14.30 7.66
CA THR A 290 14.80 -15.07 6.41
C THR A 290 14.11 -16.39 6.68
N LEU A 291 13.11 -16.72 5.85
CA LEU A 291 12.50 -18.04 5.81
C LEU A 291 12.93 -18.74 4.52
N MET A 292 13.53 -19.91 4.69
CA MET A 292 13.91 -20.78 3.59
C MET A 292 13.06 -22.04 3.61
N PHE A 293 12.49 -22.36 2.46
CA PHE A 293 11.61 -23.51 2.31
C PHE A 293 12.30 -24.53 1.41
N SER A 294 12.24 -25.78 1.84
CA SER A 294 12.68 -26.94 1.07
C SER A 294 11.59 -28.00 1.11
N GLU A 295 11.72 -29.04 0.30
CA GLU A 295 10.74 -30.13 0.27
C GLU A 295 10.55 -30.78 1.65
N GLN A 296 11.58 -30.84 2.49
CA GLN A 296 11.56 -31.61 3.75
C GLN A 296 11.74 -30.76 5.00
N LYS A 297 12.14 -29.50 4.85
CA LYS A 297 12.49 -28.63 5.98
C LYS A 297 12.09 -27.19 5.75
N VAL A 298 11.77 -26.51 6.84
CA VAL A 298 11.65 -25.04 6.89
C VAL A 298 12.73 -24.51 7.81
N LEU A 299 13.53 -23.56 7.33
CA LEU A 299 14.58 -22.92 8.10
C LEU A 299 14.19 -21.47 8.39
N VAL A 300 14.16 -21.12 9.68
CA VAL A 300 13.95 -19.77 10.18
C VAL A 300 15.29 -19.21 10.60
N GLN A 301 15.78 -18.19 9.89
CA GLN A 301 17.04 -17.55 10.18
C GLN A 301 16.82 -16.10 10.64
N TYR A 302 17.33 -15.79 11.82
CA TYR A 302 17.34 -14.46 12.40
C TYR A 302 18.79 -14.01 12.59
N GLY A 303 19.28 -13.20 11.66
CA GLY A 303 20.70 -12.79 11.62
C GLY A 303 21.64 -14.00 11.54
N PRO A 304 22.58 -14.18 12.49
CA PRO A 304 23.49 -15.33 12.51
C PRO A 304 22.87 -16.60 13.12
N LYS A 305 21.68 -16.51 13.73
CA LYS A 305 21.04 -17.63 14.41
C LYS A 305 19.97 -18.25 13.53
N SER A 306 19.77 -19.55 13.63
CA SER A 306 18.75 -20.25 12.87
C SER A 306 18.19 -21.46 13.60
N VAL A 307 16.92 -21.75 13.36
CA VAL A 307 16.23 -22.98 13.78
C VAL A 307 15.59 -23.62 12.56
N HIS A 308 15.51 -24.94 12.56
CA HIS A 308 14.89 -25.68 11.46
C HIS A 308 13.74 -26.53 12.00
N PHE A 309 12.74 -26.71 11.15
CA PHE A 309 11.63 -27.61 11.36
C PHE A 309 11.69 -28.70 10.31
N ASP A 310 11.55 -29.95 10.72
CA ASP A 310 11.46 -31.09 9.82
C ASP A 310 9.98 -31.34 9.48
N LEU A 311 9.67 -31.38 8.19
CA LEU A 311 8.31 -31.61 7.70
C LEU A 311 7.99 -33.10 7.75
N LYS A 312 6.81 -33.46 8.29
CA LYS A 312 6.34 -34.86 8.34
C LYS A 312 6.21 -35.49 6.96
N HIS A 313 5.82 -34.68 5.97
CA HIS A 313 5.62 -35.09 4.58
C HIS A 313 6.32 -34.12 3.63
N PRO A 314 6.98 -34.62 2.55
CA PRO A 314 7.58 -33.77 1.54
C PRO A 314 6.57 -32.81 0.90
N GLN A 315 6.95 -31.54 0.74
CA GLN A 315 6.09 -30.49 0.22
C GLN A 315 6.48 -30.00 -1.17
N ASP A 316 5.48 -29.91 -2.05
CA ASP A 316 5.60 -29.25 -3.35
C ASP A 316 5.13 -27.80 -3.24
N TRP A 317 5.99 -26.96 -2.67
CA TRP A 317 5.75 -25.52 -2.54
C TRP A 317 5.47 -24.84 -3.87
N ARG A 318 5.98 -25.39 -4.98
CA ARG A 318 5.82 -24.81 -6.30
C ARG A 318 4.40 -24.98 -6.82
N SER A 319 3.85 -26.17 -6.71
CA SER A 319 2.46 -26.42 -7.09
C SER A 319 1.53 -25.57 -6.22
N GLN A 320 1.72 -25.58 -4.90
CA GLN A 320 0.90 -24.78 -3.97
C GLN A 320 0.95 -23.28 -4.28
N TRP A 321 2.15 -22.73 -4.52
CA TRP A 321 2.29 -21.32 -4.91
C TRP A 321 1.52 -21.00 -6.21
N THR A 322 1.59 -21.91 -7.18
CA THR A 322 0.94 -21.74 -8.48
C THR A 322 -0.58 -21.84 -8.37
N GLU A 323 -1.08 -22.68 -7.46
CA GLU A 323 -2.50 -22.85 -7.17
C GLU A 323 -3.11 -21.63 -6.47
N GLY A 324 -2.33 -20.92 -5.63
CA GLY A 324 -2.72 -19.66 -5.02
C GLY A 324 -2.74 -19.72 -3.49
N LEU A 325 -1.58 -19.46 -2.89
CA LEU A 325 -1.41 -19.30 -1.45
C LEU A 325 -1.80 -17.89 -0.99
N PHE A 326 -2.28 -17.78 0.25
CA PHE A 326 -2.58 -16.51 0.88
C PHE A 326 -1.43 -16.03 1.78
N LEU A 327 -0.62 -15.09 1.30
CA LEU A 327 0.45 -14.51 2.13
C LEU A 327 -0.12 -13.39 2.99
N THR A 328 0.13 -13.42 4.29
CA THR A 328 -0.41 -12.41 5.20
C THR A 328 0.68 -11.67 5.97
N PHE A 329 0.59 -10.35 6.06
CA PHE A 329 1.61 -9.53 6.72
C PHE A 329 0.98 -8.77 7.87
N GLY A 330 1.65 -8.73 9.02
CA GLY A 330 1.22 -7.94 10.17
C GLY A 330 0.13 -8.56 11.05
N GLY A 331 -0.34 -9.77 10.77
CA GLY A 331 -1.26 -10.49 11.63
C GLY A 331 -1.77 -11.78 11.00
N VAL A 332 -2.55 -12.51 11.78
CA VAL A 332 -3.17 -13.77 11.38
C VAL A 332 -4.65 -13.54 11.12
N PRO A 333 -5.20 -14.09 10.03
CA PRO A 333 -6.65 -14.19 9.85
C PRO A 333 -7.24 -15.13 10.91
N ASP A 334 -8.03 -14.60 11.86
CA ASP A 334 -8.78 -15.42 12.82
C ASP A 334 -10.20 -14.83 12.97
N PRO A 335 -11.26 -15.58 12.61
CA PRO A 335 -12.64 -15.10 12.70
C PRO A 335 -13.16 -14.95 14.14
N SER A 336 -12.49 -15.54 15.13
CA SER A 336 -12.93 -15.58 16.53
C SER A 336 -12.36 -14.46 17.42
N TYR A 337 -11.42 -13.66 16.91
CA TYR A 337 -10.57 -12.81 17.76
C TYR A 337 -11.11 -11.39 17.95
N GLN A 338 -11.55 -11.08 19.18
CA GLN A 338 -12.11 -9.77 19.58
C GLN A 338 -11.12 -8.84 20.32
N ARG A 339 -9.81 -9.12 20.34
CA ARG A 339 -8.85 -8.27 21.08
C ARG A 339 -7.57 -8.02 20.28
N GLY A 340 -7.33 -6.74 19.95
CA GLY A 340 -6.15 -6.26 19.21
C GLY A 340 -4.83 -6.31 19.99
N SER A 341 -4.36 -7.50 20.37
CA SER A 341 -3.03 -7.70 20.97
C SER A 341 -2.02 -8.42 20.06
N ASP A 342 -2.45 -8.97 18.93
CA ASP A 342 -1.62 -9.92 18.15
C ASP A 342 -1.25 -9.40 16.73
N TYR A 343 -1.64 -8.17 16.41
CA TYR A 343 -1.25 -7.50 15.17
C TYR A 343 0.10 -6.80 15.33
N LEU A 344 0.90 -6.80 14.27
CA LEU A 344 2.20 -6.15 14.23
C LEU A 344 2.05 -4.65 14.54
N LEU A 345 2.82 -4.21 15.53
CA LEU A 345 3.02 -2.81 15.84
C LEU A 345 4.48 -2.46 15.53
N GLY A 346 4.69 -1.64 14.50
CA GLY A 346 6.03 -1.18 14.15
C GLY A 346 6.25 -0.91 12.68
N CYS A 347 7.51 -0.92 12.29
CA CYS A 347 7.98 -0.56 10.96
C CYS A 347 8.74 -1.70 10.32
N VAL A 348 8.33 -2.04 9.11
CA VAL A 348 9.06 -2.98 8.25
C VAL A 348 9.76 -2.19 7.17
N ARG A 349 11.08 -2.37 7.02
CA ARG A 349 11.85 -1.60 6.04
C ARG A 349 11.60 -2.11 4.63
N ARG A 350 11.69 -3.43 4.45
CA ARG A 350 11.43 -4.12 3.18
C ARG A 350 10.91 -5.52 3.44
N ILE A 351 10.01 -5.96 2.58
CA ILE A 351 9.54 -7.33 2.51
C ILE A 351 9.92 -7.81 1.12
N LYS A 352 10.63 -8.93 1.05
CA LYS A 352 10.98 -9.57 -0.21
C LYS A 352 10.42 -10.96 -0.26
N VAL A 353 9.76 -11.29 -1.36
CA VAL A 353 9.41 -12.66 -1.70
C VAL A 353 10.15 -13.04 -2.97
N GLN A 354 10.98 -14.08 -2.88
CA GLN A 354 11.84 -14.54 -3.98
C GLN A 354 12.68 -13.41 -4.58
N ASP A 355 13.35 -12.65 -3.72
CA ASP A 355 14.19 -11.48 -4.04
C ASP A 355 13.48 -10.25 -4.62
N ARG A 356 12.17 -10.31 -4.85
CA ARG A 356 11.34 -9.17 -5.31
C ARG A 356 10.72 -8.46 -4.12
N ASP A 357 10.78 -7.13 -4.14
CA ASP A 357 10.12 -6.31 -3.11
C ASP A 357 8.59 -6.45 -3.24
N VAL A 358 7.92 -6.68 -2.10
CA VAL A 358 6.46 -6.74 -2.01
C VAL A 358 5.91 -5.33 -1.85
N ASP A 359 4.95 -4.98 -2.70
CA ASP A 359 4.22 -3.73 -2.63
C ASP A 359 2.86 -3.95 -1.94
N LEU A 360 2.66 -3.33 -0.77
CA LEU A 360 1.43 -3.47 0.02
C LEU A 360 0.20 -2.86 -0.67
N ASP A 361 0.38 -2.03 -1.69
CA ASP A 361 -0.73 -1.46 -2.47
C ASP A 361 -1.32 -2.44 -3.50
N ARG A 362 -0.62 -3.55 -3.77
CA ARG A 362 -1.08 -4.64 -4.64
C ARG A 362 -1.83 -5.75 -3.92
N ALA A 363 -1.93 -5.64 -2.60
CA ALA A 363 -2.58 -6.63 -1.75
C ALA A 363 -4.03 -6.93 -2.20
N LEU A 364 -4.47 -8.16 -1.97
CA LEU A 364 -5.88 -8.52 -2.08
C LEU A 364 -6.71 -7.78 -1.03
N TYR A 365 -6.14 -7.61 0.17
CA TYR A 365 -6.73 -6.85 1.26
C TYR A 365 -5.62 -6.18 2.06
N LYS A 366 -5.85 -4.95 2.52
CA LYS A 366 -4.96 -4.24 3.44
C LYS A 366 -5.79 -3.47 4.45
N ASP A 367 -5.59 -3.72 5.73
CA ASP A 367 -6.26 -2.92 6.75
C ASP A 367 -5.89 -1.42 6.64
N ASN A 368 -6.88 -0.54 6.77
CA ASN A 368 -6.73 0.91 6.58
C ASN A 368 -5.75 1.55 7.58
N SER A 369 -5.42 0.85 8.68
CA SER A 369 -4.45 1.31 9.66
C SER A 369 -2.99 1.13 9.23
N ILE A 370 -2.74 0.44 8.11
CA ILE A 370 -1.42 0.14 7.58
C ILE A 370 -1.00 1.21 6.57
N SER A 371 0.29 1.58 6.59
CA SER A 371 0.90 2.46 5.59
C SER A 371 1.91 1.68 4.78
N SER A 372 1.81 1.73 3.45
CA SER A 372 2.62 0.91 2.54
C SER A 372 4.06 1.36 2.48
N HIS A 373 4.28 2.68 2.48
CA HIS A 373 5.56 3.29 2.08
C HIS A 373 6.10 4.30 3.10
N SER A 374 5.28 4.70 4.08
CA SER A 374 5.59 5.69 5.09
C SER A 374 5.60 5.12 6.52
N CYS A 375 6.74 5.29 7.18
CA CYS A 375 6.94 4.90 8.57
C CYS A 375 7.18 6.11 9.48
N PRO A 376 6.60 6.19 10.69
CA PRO A 376 6.90 7.27 11.61
C PRO A 376 8.37 7.21 12.05
N HIS A 377 8.97 8.38 12.23
CA HIS A 377 10.28 8.50 12.89
C HIS A 377 10.09 8.30 14.41
N LEU A 378 10.30 7.07 14.90
CA LEU A 378 10.17 6.75 16.33
C LEU A 378 11.45 7.07 17.09
N THR A 379 11.34 7.78 18.21
CA THR A 379 12.38 7.90 19.24
C THR A 379 12.16 6.83 20.32
N ALA A 380 12.65 5.62 20.06
CA ALA A 380 12.93 4.51 20.98
C ALA A 380 11.82 3.90 21.89
N ASN A 381 11.96 2.58 22.04
CA ASN A 381 11.58 1.68 23.13
C ASN A 381 10.09 1.49 23.44
N ASN A 382 9.49 0.52 22.75
CA ASN A 382 8.83 -0.62 23.41
C ASN A 382 8.64 -1.73 22.38
N LEU A 383 9.28 -2.87 22.64
CA LEU A 383 9.30 -4.03 21.75
C LEU A 383 8.25 -5.04 22.22
N PHE A 384 7.35 -5.41 21.32
CA PHE A 384 6.52 -6.60 21.44
C PHE A 384 6.51 -7.28 20.07
N ILE A 385 6.93 -8.54 20.02
CA ILE A 385 7.17 -9.30 18.78
C ILE A 385 6.23 -10.50 18.75
N VAL A 386 5.04 -10.38 18.15
CA VAL A 386 4.15 -11.54 17.91
C VAL A 386 4.18 -11.87 16.43
N MET A 387 4.97 -12.85 16.04
CA MET A 387 4.90 -13.46 14.72
C MET A 387 4.07 -14.74 14.83
N LYS A 388 3.37 -15.15 13.76
CA LYS A 388 2.68 -16.44 13.71
C LYS A 388 2.52 -16.88 12.26
N ILE A 389 3.34 -17.80 11.78
CA ILE A 389 3.18 -18.42 10.46
C ILE A 389 2.12 -19.55 10.61
N ILE A 390 1.31 -19.82 9.59
CA ILE A 390 0.27 -20.87 9.65
C ILE A 390 0.44 -21.74 8.41
N LEU A 391 0.78 -23.03 8.57
CA LEU A 391 0.94 -23.95 7.45
C LEU A 391 -0.10 -25.04 7.57
N GLU A 392 -1.38 -24.67 7.44
CA GLU A 392 -2.47 -25.63 7.60
C GLU A 392 -2.70 -26.45 6.34
N ASP A 393 -2.97 -27.74 6.58
CA ASP A 393 -3.08 -28.86 5.64
C ASP A 393 -1.90 -29.02 4.66
N LEU A 394 -0.95 -29.87 5.07
CA LEU A 394 0.14 -30.38 4.24
C LEU A 394 0.03 -31.88 4.00
#